data_AF-A0A497L1K9-F1
#
_entry.id   AF-A0A497L1K9-F1
#
_cell.length_a   1.000
_cell.length_b   1.000
_cell.length_c   1.000
_cell.angle_alpha   90.00
_cell.angle_beta   90.00
_cell.angle_gamma   90.00
#
_symmetry.space_group_name_H-M   'P 1'
#
loop_
_entity.id
_entity.type
_entity.pdbx_description
1 polymer ?
#
loop_
_entity_poly.entity_id
_entity_poly.type
_entity_poly.pdbx_seq_one_letter_code
_entity_poly.pdbx_strand_id
1 'polypeptide(L)'
;MPSIVEAIRLTASILMLLYASVRDIKTREVSDLVWLLGGSIGFALDLYAIFLGVYRPLGLLASIGISTLLAYVIAYLGLFGGADFKALTA
;
A
#
# COMPACT_ATOMS: atom_id res chain seq x y z
N MET A 1 19.40 7.91 -7.95
CA MET A 1 18.53 8.88 -7.24
C MET A 1 17.11 8.46 -7.51
N PRO A 2 16.24 8.35 -6.49
CA PRO A 2 14.86 7.97 -6.73
C PRO A 2 14.20 8.96 -7.69
N SER A 3 13.39 8.45 -8.62
CA SER A 3 12.60 9.32 -9.49
C SER A 3 11.65 10.18 -8.62
N ILE A 4 11.23 11.34 -9.11
CA ILE A 4 10.30 12.20 -8.35
C ILE A 4 9.00 11.46 -8.00
N VAL A 5 8.58 10.52 -8.86
CA VAL A 5 7.42 9.64 -8.64
C VAL A 5 7.66 8.69 -7.48
N GLU A 6 8.84 8.08 -7.37
CA GLU A 6 9.22 7.23 -6.24
C GLU A 6 9.28 8.03 -4.94
N ALA A 7 9.82 9.25 -4.96
CA ALA A 7 9.89 10.11 -3.77
C ALA A 7 8.48 10.49 -3.27
N ILE A 8 7.57 10.85 -4.19
CA ILE A 8 6.17 11.15 -3.86
C ILE A 8 5.48 9.91 -3.29
N ARG A 9 5.64 8.75 -3.93
CA ARG A 9 5.06 7.49 -3.48
C ARG A 9 5.52 7.12 -2.07
N LEU A 10 6.83 7.13 -1.84
CA LEU A 10 7.42 6.82 -0.54
C LEU A 10 6.90 7.76 0.54
N THR A 11 6.84 9.06 0.24
CA THR A 11 6.32 10.06 1.19
C THR A 11 4.85 9.83 1.50
N ALA A 12 4.02 9.55 0.49
CA ALA A 12 2.61 9.25 0.67
C ALA A 12 2.39 7.98 1.52
N SER A 13 3.15 6.92 1.26
CA SER A 13 3.10 5.67 2.05
C SER A 13 3.50 5.93 3.51
N ILE A 14 4.58 6.69 3.76
CA ILE A 14 5.01 7.03 5.12
C ILE A 14 3.93 7.81 5.86
N LEU A 15 3.34 8.83 5.23
CA LEU A 15 2.28 9.63 5.86
C LEU A 15 1.04 8.80 6.17
N MET A 16 0.62 7.93 5.25
CA MET A 16 -0.50 7.01 5.46
C MET A 16 -0.24 6.06 6.63
N LEU A 17 0.92 5.39 6.65
CA LEU A 17 1.26 4.41 7.68
C LEU A 17 1.50 5.05 9.04
N LEU A 18 2.06 6.26 9.08
CA LEU A 18 2.21 7.02 10.33
C LEU A 18 0.85 7.44 10.88
N TYR A 19 -0.04 7.94 10.01
CA TYR A 19 -1.42 8.26 10.40
C TYR A 19 -2.16 7.02 10.92
N ALA A 20 -2.09 5.92 10.19
CA ALA A 20 -2.70 4.65 10.59
C ALA A 20 -2.15 4.17 11.95
N SER A 21 -0.84 4.19 12.15
CA SER A 21 -0.20 3.83 13.43
C SER A 21 -0.66 4.71 14.58
N VAL A 22 -0.74 6.04 14.38
CA VAL A 22 -1.22 6.97 15.41
C VAL A 22 -2.69 6.72 15.74
N ARG A 23 -3.52 6.44 14.74
CA ARG A 23 -4.93 6.10 14.93
C ARG A 23 -5.09 4.76 15.64
N ASP A 24 -4.31 3.76 15.27
CA ASP A 24 -4.35 2.45 15.91
C ASP A 24 -4.00 2.53 17.40
N ILE A 25 -2.95 3.29 17.76
CA ILE A 25 -2.58 3.52 19.16
C ILE A 25 -3.69 4.25 19.94
N LYS A 26 -4.32 5.27 19.33
CA LYS A 26 -5.29 6.14 20.03
C LYS A 26 -6.69 5.56 20.10
N THR A 27 -7.19 4.99 19.01
CA THR A 27 -8.58 4.58 18.86
C THR A 27 -8.75 3.07 18.68
N ARG A 28 -7.65 2.30 18.52
CA ARG A 28 -7.67 0.86 18.20
C ARG A 28 -8.48 0.50 16.95
N GLU A 29 -8.75 1.51 16.12
CA GLU A 29 -9.55 1.44 14.92
C GLU A 29 -8.94 2.39 13.89
N VAL A 30 -8.62 1.84 12.72
CA VAL A 30 -8.18 2.58 11.53
C VAL A 30 -9.29 2.48 10.49
N SER A 31 -9.77 3.63 10.01
CA SER A 31 -10.83 3.67 9.00
C SER A 31 -10.36 3.10 7.67
N ASP A 32 -11.24 2.33 7.03
CA ASP A 32 -10.98 1.75 5.70
C ASP A 32 -10.70 2.79 4.61
N LEU A 33 -11.15 4.02 4.81
CA LEU A 33 -10.85 5.14 3.94
C LEU A 33 -9.35 5.44 3.87
N VAL A 34 -8.57 5.17 4.93
CA VAL A 34 -7.11 5.39 4.93
C VAL A 34 -6.45 4.51 3.87
N TRP A 35 -6.80 3.23 3.87
CA TRP A 35 -6.27 2.24 2.93
C TRP A 35 -6.77 2.50 1.52
N LEU A 36 -8.07 2.82 1.36
CA LEU A 36 -8.64 3.12 0.05
C LEU A 36 -7.99 4.35 -0.59
N LEU A 37 -7.80 5.43 0.16
CA LEU A 37 -7.17 6.65 -0.34
C LEU A 37 -5.69 6.43 -0.64
N GLY A 38 -4.95 5.80 0.28
CA GLY A 38 -3.53 5.51 0.09
C GLY A 38 -3.27 4.60 -1.11
N GLY A 39 -3.99 3.49 -1.20
CA GLY A 39 -3.86 2.55 -2.32
C GLY A 39 -4.30 3.15 -3.64
N SER A 40 -5.34 3.98 -3.67
CA SER A 40 -5.75 4.70 -4.90
C SER A 40 -4.68 5.67 -5.38
N ILE A 41 -4.02 6.40 -4.47
CA ILE A 41 -2.92 7.30 -4.80
C ILE A 41 -1.71 6.51 -5.32
N GLY A 42 -1.33 5.42 -4.64
CA GLY A 42 -0.24 4.54 -5.06
C GLY A 42 -0.49 3.96 -6.46
N PHE A 43 -1.69 3.43 -6.68
CA PHE A 43 -2.10 2.87 -7.95
C PHE A 43 -2.10 3.90 -9.09
N ALA A 44 -2.57 5.13 -8.84
CA ALA A 44 -2.51 6.21 -9.84
C ALA A 44 -1.06 6.57 -10.22
N LEU A 45 -0.13 6.59 -9.24
CA LEU A 45 1.29 6.82 -9.49
C LEU A 45 1.95 5.66 -10.26
N ASP A 46 1.53 4.42 -10.00
CA ASP A 46 1.96 3.25 -10.76
C ASP A 46 1.50 3.29 -12.22
N LEU A 47 0.24 3.63 -12.47
CA LEU A 47 -0.28 3.82 -13.83
C LEU A 47 0.46 4.93 -14.56
N TYR A 48 0.76 6.03 -13.88
CA TYR A 48 1.55 7.12 -14.45
C TYR A 48 2.97 6.67 -14.82
N ALA A 49 3.63 5.91 -13.94
CA ALA A 49 4.97 5.37 -14.21
C ALA A 49 4.97 4.34 -15.36
N ILE A 50 3.91 3.54 -15.50
CA ILE A 50 3.71 2.64 -16.65
C ILE A 50 3.53 3.44 -17.93
N PHE A 51 2.72 4.51 -17.90
CA PHE A 51 2.49 5.38 -19.06
C PHE A 51 3.79 6.04 -19.55
N LEU A 52 4.67 6.42 -18.63
CA LEU A 52 6.01 6.94 -18.94
C LEU A 52 7.01 5.86 -19.38
N GLY A 53 6.62 4.58 -19.40
CA GLY A 53 7.49 3.46 -19.77
C GLY A 53 8.53 3.09 -18.72
N VAL A 54 8.42 3.60 -17.49
CA VAL A 54 9.35 3.29 -16.39
C VAL A 54 9.12 1.88 -15.86
N TYR A 55 7.85 1.48 -15.74
CA TYR A 55 7.46 0.14 -15.29
C TYR A 55 6.67 -0.61 -16.34
N ARG A 56 6.74 -1.95 -16.28
CA ARG A 56 5.92 -2.83 -17.12
C ARG A 56 4.60 -3.16 -16.40
N PRO A 57 3.47 -3.18 -17.11
CA PRO A 57 2.17 -3.57 -16.51
C PRO A 57 2.20 -4.92 -15.80
N LEU A 58 2.93 -5.89 -16.37
CA LEU A 58 3.08 -7.22 -15.76
C LEU A 58 3.78 -7.16 -14.39
N GLY A 59 4.71 -6.22 -14.19
CA GLY A 59 5.39 -6.03 -12.91
C GLY A 59 4.44 -5.52 -11.82
N LEU A 60 3.52 -4.60 -12.18
CA LEU A 60 2.49 -4.12 -11.26
C LEU A 60 1.53 -5.25 -10.87
N LEU A 61 1.04 -6.01 -11.85
CA LEU A 61 0.14 -7.15 -11.58
C LEU A 61 0.81 -8.21 -10.70
N ALA A 62 2.07 -8.53 -10.97
CA ALA A 62 2.84 -9.45 -10.14
C ALA A 62 3.02 -8.91 -8.72
N SER A 63 3.31 -7.61 -8.56
CA SER A 63 3.47 -6.98 -7.24
C SER A 63 2.18 -7.06 -6.43
N ILE A 64 1.02 -6.69 -7.01
CA ILE A 64 -0.29 -6.76 -6.36
C ILE A 64 -0.63 -8.22 -6.00
N GLY A 65 -0.40 -9.16 -6.93
CA GLY A 65 -0.68 -10.58 -6.71
C GLY A 65 0.17 -11.17 -5.58
N ILE A 66 1.47 -10.87 -5.56
CA ILE A 66 2.39 -11.36 -4.53
C ILE A 66 2.09 -10.73 -3.17
N SER A 67 1.87 -9.41 -3.10
CA SER A 67 1.57 -8.74 -1.82
C SER A 67 0.25 -9.23 -1.23
N THR A 68 -0.78 -9.41 -2.07
CA THR A 68 -2.09 -9.93 -1.65
C THR A 68 -2.00 -11.38 -1.19
N LEU A 69 -1.28 -12.22 -1.94
CA LEU A 69 -1.06 -13.62 -1.54
C LEU A 69 -0.31 -13.70 -0.21
N LEU A 70 0.74 -12.88 -0.04
CA LEU A 70 1.51 -12.82 1.20
C LEU A 70 0.63 -12.36 2.37
N ALA A 71 -0.13 -11.28 2.20
CA ALA A 71 -1.06 -10.78 3.21
C ALA A 71 -2.07 -11.85 3.62
N TYR A 72 -2.62 -12.59 2.64
CA TYR A 72 -3.56 -13.67 2.90
C TYR A 72 -2.93 -14.83 3.66
N VAL A 73 -1.74 -15.29 3.27
CA VAL A 73 -1.03 -16.37 3.97
C VAL A 73 -0.74 -15.98 5.41
N ILE A 74 -0.24 -14.77 5.66
CA ILE A 74 0.07 -14.30 7.01
C ILE A 74 -1.21 -14.17 7.85
N ALA A 75 -2.29 -13.62 7.29
CA ALA A 75 -3.58 -13.52 7.95
C ALA A 75 -4.19 -14.90 8.25
N TYR A 76 -4.08 -15.86 7.32
CA TYR A 76 -4.54 -17.23 7.51
C TYR A 76 -3.82 -17.94 8.66
N LEU A 77 -2.54 -17.64 8.86
CA LEU A 77 -1.75 -18.14 10.00
C LEU A 77 -2.09 -17.44 11.32
N GLY A 78 -3.00 -16.47 11.32
CA GLY A 78 -3.39 -15.71 12.51
C GLY A 78 -2.33 -14.71 13.01
N LEU A 79 -1.35 -14.38 12.17
CA LEU A 79 -0.25 -13.47 12.52
C LEU A 79 -0.60 -11.99 12.30
N PHE A 80 -1.65 -11.70 11.53
CA PHE A 80 -2.10 -10.35 11.20
C PHE A 80 -3.53 -10.09 11.66
N GLY A 81 -3.75 -8.85 12.10
CA GLY A 81 -5.09 -8.29 12.20
C GLY A 81 -5.61 -7.80 10.84
N GLY A 82 -6.88 -7.39 10.80
CA GLY A 82 -7.48 -6.83 9.59
C GLY A 82 -6.81 -5.54 9.10
N ALA A 83 -6.26 -4.73 10.01
CA ALA A 83 -5.52 -3.52 9.66
C ALA A 83 -4.18 -3.85 8.98
N ASP A 84 -3.44 -4.85 9.49
CA ASP A 84 -2.15 -5.27 8.93
C ASP A 84 -2.32 -5.85 7.52
N PHE A 85 -3.38 -6.64 7.31
CA PHE A 85 -3.74 -7.13 5.98
C PHE A 85 -3.95 -5.97 5.00
N LYS A 86 -4.78 -4.99 5.36
CA LYS A 86 -5.08 -3.84 4.50
C LYS A 86 -3.85 -2.99 4.24
N ALA A 87 -2.99 -2.80 5.25
CA ALA A 87 -1.75 -2.06 5.12
C ALA A 87 -0.76 -2.71 4.13
N LEU A 88 -0.73 -4.04 4.05
CA LEU A 88 0.15 -4.75 3.12
C LEU A 88 -0.41 -4.79 1.68
N THR A 89 -1.73 -4.72 1.52
CA THR A 89 -2.40 -4.79 0.21
C THR A 89 -2.65 -3.43 -0.45
N ALA A 90 -2.69 -2.35 0.33
CA ALA A 90 -2.94 -0.98 -0.14
C ALA A 90 -1.68 -0.36 -0.73
#